data_AF-A0A2W4RGP2-F1
#
_entry.id   AF-A0A2W4RGP2-F1
#
_cell.length_a   1.000
_cell.length_b   1.000
_cell.length_c   1.000
_cell.angle_alpha   90.00
_cell.angle_beta   90.00
_cell.angle_gamma   90.00
#
_symmetry.space_group_name_H-M   'P 1'
#
loop_
_entity.id
_entity.type
_entity.pdbx_description
1 polymer ?
#
loop_
_entity_poly.entity_id
_entity_poly.type
_entity_poly.pdbx_seq_one_letter_code
_entity_poly.pdbx_strand_id
1 'polypeptide(L)'
;MKYKPPKRLGNIFILIAISAVFLLPETAMATPWDSTSQQILAIFTGGLTRTIAIISVIACGIAAIAGKLSWDWAIKIIVGIVLIFGAASIVDYIIAGATA
;
A
#
# COMPACT_ATOMS: atom_id res chain seq x y z
N MET A 1 -25.72 -37.06 38.49
CA MET A 1 -26.19 -37.72 37.25
C MET A 1 -25.16 -37.46 36.15
N LYS A 2 -24.54 -38.49 35.57
CA LYS A 2 -23.37 -38.37 34.67
C LYS A 2 -23.85 -38.44 33.21
N TYR A 3 -23.96 -37.30 32.53
CA TYR A 3 -24.41 -37.23 31.13
C TYR A 3 -23.36 -37.86 30.21
N LYS A 4 -23.69 -38.98 29.56
CA LYS A 4 -22.84 -39.67 28.58
C LYS A 4 -23.42 -39.40 27.18
N PRO A 5 -22.86 -38.47 26.39
CA PRO A 5 -23.46 -38.10 25.12
C PRO A 5 -23.44 -39.28 24.14
N PRO A 6 -24.47 -39.42 23.28
CA PRO A 6 -24.54 -40.49 22.29
C PRO A 6 -23.43 -40.32 21.25
N LYS A 7 -22.71 -41.41 20.94
CA LYS A 7 -21.52 -41.43 20.04
C LYS A 7 -21.76 -40.78 18.67
N ARG A 8 -23.00 -40.84 18.17
CA ARG A 8 -23.40 -40.22 16.89
C ARG A 8 -23.40 -38.68 16.95
N LEU A 9 -23.73 -38.09 18.09
CA LEU A 9 -23.70 -36.65 18.29
C LEU A 9 -22.26 -36.14 18.31
N GLY A 10 -21.36 -36.88 18.96
CA GLY A 10 -19.92 -36.59 18.95
C GLY A 10 -19.32 -36.61 17.55
N ASN A 11 -19.67 -37.60 16.73
CA ASN A 11 -19.19 -37.68 15.34
C ASN A 11 -19.72 -36.53 14.47
N ILE A 12 -20.97 -36.10 14.63
CA ILE A 12 -21.53 -34.97 13.87
C ILE A 12 -20.80 -33.67 14.23
N PHE A 13 -20.53 -33.44 15.52
CA PHE A 13 -19.75 -32.28 15.96
C PHE A 13 -18.34 -32.27 15.38
N ILE A 14 -17.69 -33.43 15.31
CA ILE A 14 -16.35 -33.55 14.71
C ILE A 14 -16.40 -33.25 13.20
N LEU A 15 -17.41 -33.75 12.49
CA LEU A 15 -17.56 -33.49 11.05
C LEU A 15 -17.82 -32.00 10.76
N ILE A 16 -18.64 -31.34 11.58
CA ILE A 16 -18.87 -29.89 11.49
C ILE A 16 -17.58 -29.13 11.75
N ALA A 17 -16.83 -29.49 12.80
CA ALA A 17 -15.55 -28.85 13.12
C ALA A 17 -14.52 -28.98 11.99
N ILE A 18 -14.43 -30.16 11.35
CA ILE A 18 -13.55 -30.38 10.20
C ILE A 18 -13.99 -29.55 8.99
N SER A 19 -15.29 -29.50 8.69
CA SER A 19 -15.81 -28.68 7.59
C SER A 19 -15.60 -27.18 7.79
N ALA A 20 -15.63 -26.71 9.05
CA ALA A 20 -15.36 -25.33 9.40
C ALA A 20 -13.88 -24.97 9.17
N VAL A 21 -12.96 -25.91 9.35
CA VAL A 21 -11.53 -25.70 9.07
C VAL A 21 -11.27 -25.54 7.57
N PHE A 22 -12.01 -26.24 6.71
CA PHE A 22 -11.92 -26.09 5.24
C PHE A 22 -12.51 -24.78 4.70
N LEU A 23 -13.35 -24.09 5.50
CA LEU A 23 -13.90 -22.78 5.18
C LEU A 23 -13.03 -21.63 5.71
N LEU A 24 -12.01 -21.94 6.51
CA LEU A 24 -11.01 -20.94 6.89
C LEU A 24 -10.19 -20.63 5.63
N PRO A 25 -10.05 -19.36 5.25
CA PRO A 25 -9.14 -19.00 4.17
C PRO A 25 -7.74 -19.47 4.59
N GLU A 26 -7.18 -20.45 3.88
CA GLU A 26 -5.75 -20.73 3.92
C GLU A 26 -5.08 -19.48 3.35
N THR A 27 -4.70 -18.56 4.25
CA THR A 27 -3.86 -17.43 3.90
C THR A 27 -2.50 -18.01 3.52
N ALA A 28 -2.41 -18.39 2.25
CA ALA A 28 -1.20 -18.80 1.57
C ALA A 28 -0.09 -17.82 1.95
N MET A 29 1.13 -18.36 2.08
CA MET A 29 2.34 -17.72 2.61
C MET A 29 2.86 -16.51 1.80
N ALA A 30 1.98 -15.75 1.15
CA ALA A 30 2.21 -14.42 0.58
C ALA A 30 2.19 -13.30 1.65
N THR A 31 1.82 -13.64 2.88
CA THR A 31 1.49 -12.72 3.97
C THR A 31 2.56 -11.71 4.40
N PRO A 32 3.89 -11.96 4.34
CA PRO A 32 4.85 -10.96 4.81
C PRO A 32 5.18 -9.88 3.78
N TRP A 33 5.28 -10.23 2.49
CA TRP A 33 5.82 -9.33 1.48
C TRP A 33 4.78 -8.31 1.02
N ASP A 34 3.49 -8.68 0.93
CA ASP A 34 2.41 -7.74 0.63
C ASP A 34 2.27 -6.67 1.72
N SER A 35 2.27 -7.10 2.99
CA SER A 35 2.21 -6.20 4.14
C SER A 35 3.43 -5.26 4.19
N THR A 36 4.62 -5.81 3.96
CA THR A 36 5.85 -5.02 3.98
C THR A 36 5.89 -4.01 2.83
N SER A 37 5.49 -4.40 1.62
CA SER A 37 5.40 -3.50 0.46
C SER A 37 4.39 -2.38 0.70
N GLN A 38 3.22 -2.68 1.27
CA GLN A 38 2.22 -1.66 1.61
C GLN A 38 2.72 -0.70 2.69
N GLN A 39 3.45 -1.18 3.70
CA GLN A 39 4.07 -0.32 4.71
C GLN A 39 5.15 0.57 4.13
N ILE A 40 5.99 0.06 3.22
CA ILE A 40 7.01 0.84 2.52
C ILE A 40 6.34 1.93 1.67
N LEU A 41 5.31 1.57 0.90
CA LEU A 41 4.54 2.54 0.13
C LEU A 41 3.89 3.60 1.03
N ALA A 42 3.33 3.22 2.17
CA ALA A 42 2.74 4.17 3.13
C ALA A 42 3.78 5.16 3.68
N ILE A 43 5.02 4.71 3.91
CA ILE A 43 6.13 5.60 4.32
C ILE A 43 6.47 6.59 3.19
N PHE A 44 6.55 6.12 1.94
CA PHE A 44 6.89 6.94 0.76
C PHE A 44 5.72 7.74 0.16
N THR A 45 4.50 7.56 0.62
CA THR A 45 3.33 8.34 0.16
C THR A 45 2.69 9.15 1.28
N GLY A 46 3.06 8.89 2.52
CA GLY A 46 2.56 9.59 3.71
C GLY A 46 3.24 10.94 3.96
N GLY A 47 3.29 11.33 5.24
CA GLY A 47 3.78 12.65 5.66
C GLY A 47 5.25 12.95 5.32
N LEU A 48 6.08 11.92 5.13
CA LEU A 48 7.49 12.05 4.76
C LEU A 48 7.62 12.74 3.39
N THR A 49 6.93 12.23 2.38
CA THR A 49 7.05 12.73 1.00
C THR A 49 6.52 14.14 0.86
N ARG A 50 5.44 14.46 1.59
CA ARG A 50 4.96 15.84 1.73
C ARG A 50 6.06 16.77 2.28
N THR A 51 6.80 16.32 3.30
CA THR A 51 7.88 17.10 3.91
C THR A 51 9.04 17.33 2.93
N ILE A 52 9.44 16.29 2.19
CA ILE A 52 10.49 16.42 1.15
C ILE A 52 10.07 17.43 0.08
N ALA A 53 8.82 17.38 -0.38
CA ALA A 53 8.36 18.33 -1.39
C ALA A 53 8.32 19.77 -0.88
N ILE A 54 7.92 19.98 0.38
CA ILE A 54 7.98 21.31 1.01
C ILE A 54 9.43 21.82 0.99
N ILE A 55 10.42 20.96 1.32
CA ILE A 55 11.84 21.33 1.27
C ILE A 55 12.27 21.68 -0.16
N SER A 56 11.87 20.91 -1.16
CA SER A 56 12.17 21.20 -2.58
C SER A 56 11.56 22.52 -3.04
N VAL A 57 10.33 22.83 -2.63
CA VAL A 57 9.67 24.12 -2.94
C VAL A 57 10.36 25.28 -2.24
N ILE A 58 10.78 25.11 -0.98
CA ILE A 58 11.55 26.13 -0.25
C ILE A 58 12.87 26.41 -0.97
N ALA A 59 13.60 25.37 -1.39
CA ALA A 59 14.83 25.53 -2.17
C ALA A 59 14.56 26.30 -3.47
N CYS A 60 13.43 26.03 -4.14
CA CYS A 60 13.01 26.79 -5.31
C CYS A 60 12.75 28.27 -5.00
N GLY A 61 12.06 28.56 -3.89
CA GLY A 61 11.80 29.93 -3.44
C GLY A 61 13.07 30.71 -3.13
N ILE A 62 14.05 30.06 -2.47
CA ILE A 62 15.36 30.66 -2.19
C ILE A 62 16.10 30.98 -3.51
N ALA A 63 16.11 30.05 -4.47
CA ALA A 63 16.73 30.27 -5.77
C ALA A 63 16.05 31.39 -6.59
N ALA A 64 14.72 31.54 -6.45
CA ALA A 64 13.97 32.65 -7.03
C ALA A 64 14.38 34.01 -6.47
N ILE A 65 14.51 34.11 -5.15
CA ILE A 65 14.94 35.35 -4.47
C ILE A 65 16.39 35.69 -4.83
N ALA A 66 17.26 34.68 -4.99
CA ALA A 66 18.64 34.88 -5.43
C ALA A 66 18.77 35.38 -6.89
N GLY A 67 17.68 35.54 -7.64
CA GLY A 67 17.67 35.97 -9.04
C GLY A 67 18.33 34.98 -10.00
N LYS A 68 18.65 33.76 -9.54
CA LYS A 68 19.34 32.72 -10.32
C LYS A 68 18.38 31.60 -10.79
N LEU A 69 17.08 31.85 -10.73
CA LEU A 69 16.08 30.89 -11.17
C LEU A 69 16.04 30.85 -12.70
N SER A 70 16.68 29.84 -13.28
CA SER A 70 16.46 29.52 -14.70
C SER A 70 15.09 28.90 -14.89
N TRP A 71 14.43 29.25 -15.99
CA TRP A 71 13.15 28.66 -16.39
C TRP A 71 13.26 27.14 -16.57
N ASP A 72 14.41 26.65 -17.06
CA ASP A 72 14.72 25.21 -17.16
C ASP A 72 14.73 24.53 -15.78
N TRP A 73 15.28 25.21 -14.77
CA TRP A 73 15.38 24.67 -13.41
C TRP A 73 14.03 24.64 -12.70
N ALA A 74 13.20 25.67 -12.92
CA ALA A 74 11.84 25.71 -12.36
C ALA A 74 10.96 24.58 -12.89
N ILE A 75 10.99 24.31 -14.21
CA ILE A 75 10.22 23.21 -14.80
C ILE A 75 10.65 21.87 -14.23
N LYS A 76 11.96 21.62 -14.12
CA LYS A 76 12.48 20.36 -13.55
C LYS A 76 11.94 20.07 -12.16
N ILE A 77 11.84 21.10 -11.31
CA ILE A 77 11.28 20.97 -9.97
C ILE A 77 9.78 20.65 -10.03
N ILE A 78 9.02 21.37 -10.85
CA ILE A 78 7.57 21.14 -10.99
C ILE A 78 7.28 19.74 -11.51
N VAL A 79 7.98 19.33 -12.58
CA VAL A 79 7.83 17.99 -13.16
C VAL A 79 8.21 16.92 -12.15
N GLY A 80 9.31 17.10 -11.41
CA GLY A 80 9.71 16.19 -10.35
C GLY A 80 8.65 16.03 -9.27
N ILE A 81 8.05 17.13 -8.79
CA ILE A 81 6.97 17.11 -7.80
C ILE A 81 5.75 16.35 -8.35
N VAL A 82 5.31 16.65 -9.58
CA VAL A 82 4.17 15.98 -10.20
C VAL A 82 4.42 14.49 -10.34
N LEU A 83 5.62 14.07 -10.73
CA LEU A 83 5.97 12.66 -10.84
C LEU A 83 6.00 11.96 -9.48
N ILE A 84 6.52 12.60 -8.42
CA ILE A 84 6.59 11.99 -7.08
C ILE A 84 5.18 11.76 -6.50
N PHE A 85 4.29 12.74 -6.60
CA PHE A 85 2.94 12.63 -6.00
C PHE A 85 1.92 11.97 -6.93
N GLY A 86 2.09 12.09 -8.25
CA GLY A 86 1.23 11.48 -9.25
C GLY A 86 1.60 10.03 -9.58
N ALA A 87 2.74 9.52 -9.08
CA ALA A 87 3.26 8.20 -9.41
C ALA A 87 2.23 7.08 -9.27
N ALA A 88 1.48 7.05 -8.17
CA ALA A 88 0.47 6.01 -7.93
C ALA A 88 -0.57 5.97 -9.06
N SER A 89 -1.21 7.10 -9.36
CA SER A 89 -2.21 7.19 -10.43
C SER A 89 -1.63 6.86 -11.80
N ILE A 90 -0.39 7.27 -12.08
CA ILE A 90 0.30 6.92 -13.34
C ILE A 90 0.46 5.40 -13.46
N VAL A 91 0.95 4.74 -12.40
CA VAL A 91 1.12 3.29 -12.39
C VAL A 91 -0.23 2.57 -12.51
N ASP A 92 -1.26 3.06 -11.80
CA ASP A 92 -2.61 2.50 -11.86
C ASP A 92 -3.18 2.57 -13.28
N TYR A 93 -2.99 3.69 -14.00
CA TYR A 93 -3.40 3.82 -15.39
C TYR A 93 -2.66 2.87 -16.33
N ILE A 94 -1.36 2.65 -16.10
CA ILE A 94 -0.56 1.71 -16.90
C ILE A 94 -1.09 0.28 -16.70
N ILE A 95 -1.37 -0.13 -15.46
CA ILE A 95 -1.90 -1.47 -15.15
C ILE A 95 -3.31 -1.64 -15.74
N ALA A 96 -4.17 -0.64 -15.60
CA ALA A 96 -5.52 -0.67 -16.15
C ALA A 96 -5.50 -0.79 -17.69
N GLY A 97 -4.60 -0.07 -18.36
CA GLY A 97 -4.43 -0.17 -19.82
C GLY A 97 -3.82 -1.49 -20.28
N ALA A 98 -2.97 -2.13 -19.47
CA ALA A 98 -2.35 -3.41 -19.80
C ALA A 98 -3.29 -4.61 -19.63
N THR A 99 -4.40 -4.44 -18.90
CA THR A 99 -5.39 -5.48 -18.63
C THR A 99 -6.66 -5.36 -19.48
N ALA A 100 -6.73 -4.34 -20.35
CA ALA A 100 -7.77 -4.13 -21.35
C ALA A 100 -7.41 -4.78 -22.69
#